data_AF-A6GHF1-F1
#
_entry.id   AF-A6GHF1-F1
#
_cell.length_a   1.000
_cell.length_b   1.000
_cell.length_c   1.000
_cell.angle_alpha   90.00
_cell.angle_beta   90.00
_cell.angle_gamma   90.00
#
_symmetry.space_group_name_H-M   'P 1'
#
loop_
_entity.id
_entity.type
_entity.pdbx_description
1 polymer ?
#
loop_
_entity_poly.entity_id
_entity_poly.type
_entity_poly.pdbx_seq_one_letter_code
_entity_poly.pdbx_strand_id
1 'polypeptide(L)'
;MGLAISSGCGVQQRAAEKLIDPQLHREGVLVENNAGRPARDGSFALGGYAVTKVERWEQAAVPGAFLGDDNPRTRPTQALGVRFELSTPEGERWIGECLGQRRQPPDHDLAAVADELRDEVALRCSYIAQTDEGPGDPWLLSLDGDLADNLLGSLERQGEGEAPPQVVEVVLWYQLLNFTRRRLPASLALLRATDSRADRPTTAAAMILDSPERAWLTPELGAHTRGLSLAVLVSLRLIPLGFES
;
A
#
# COMPACT_ATOMS: atom_id res chain seq x y z
N MET A 1 35.79 -12.34 -3.95
CA MET A 1 34.73 -12.95 -3.12
C MET A 1 34.39 -11.97 -2.02
N GLY A 2 33.34 -11.18 -2.20
CA GLY A 2 32.85 -10.23 -1.19
C GLY A 2 31.63 -10.82 -0.49
N LEU A 3 31.77 -11.16 0.79
CA LEU A 3 30.65 -11.45 1.68
C LEU A 3 29.95 -10.11 1.97
N ALA A 4 28.89 -9.82 1.22
CA ALA A 4 28.09 -8.63 1.43
C ALA A 4 27.04 -8.88 2.52
N ILE A 5 27.05 -7.99 3.49
CA ILE A 5 26.19 -7.84 4.67
C ILE A 5 24.71 -7.94 4.28
N SER A 6 24.07 -9.09 4.52
CA SER A 6 22.62 -9.30 4.35
C SER A 6 21.83 -9.19 5.66
N SER A 7 22.50 -8.89 6.78
CA SER A 7 21.92 -8.88 8.12
C SER A 7 21.25 -7.55 8.53
N GLY A 8 21.29 -6.51 7.70
CA GLY A 8 20.72 -5.19 8.02
C GLY A 8 19.21 -5.08 7.78
N CYS A 9 18.74 -5.51 6.61
CA CYS A 9 17.33 -5.30 6.20
C CYS A 9 16.33 -6.08 7.08
N GLY A 10 16.67 -7.30 7.50
CA GLY A 10 15.78 -8.11 8.34
C GLY A 10 15.59 -7.56 9.76
N VAL A 11 16.49 -6.72 10.28
CA VAL A 11 16.34 -6.13 11.62
C VAL A 11 15.33 -4.99 11.62
N GLN A 12 15.26 -4.23 10.52
CA GLN A 12 14.33 -3.10 10.37
C GLN A 12 12.87 -3.59 10.25
N GLN A 13 12.65 -4.68 9.51
CA GLN A 13 11.31 -5.26 9.30
C GLN A 13 10.71 -5.90 10.57
N ARG A 14 11.52 -6.36 11.52
CA ARG A 14 11.04 -7.00 12.77
C ARG A 14 10.07 -6.15 13.58
N ALA A 15 10.19 -4.82 13.53
CA ALA A 15 9.26 -3.94 14.22
C ALA A 15 7.87 -3.98 13.57
N ALA A 16 7.82 -3.93 12.24
CA ALA A 16 6.60 -4.06 11.46
C ALA A 16 5.96 -5.44 11.62
N GLU A 17 6.75 -6.52 11.54
CA GLU A 17 6.27 -7.90 11.70
C GLU A 17 5.53 -8.13 13.03
N LYS A 18 6.00 -7.50 14.11
CA LYS A 18 5.35 -7.60 15.43
C LYS A 18 3.98 -6.95 15.51
N LEU A 19 3.63 -6.09 14.55
CA LEU A 19 2.34 -5.42 14.47
C LEU A 19 1.35 -6.14 13.55
N ILE A 20 1.81 -7.17 12.82
CA ILE A 20 0.92 -8.05 12.07
C ILE A 20 0.05 -8.82 13.06
N ASP A 21 -1.24 -8.96 12.72
CA ASP A 21 -2.18 -9.77 13.51
C ASP A 21 -1.57 -11.14 13.85
N PRO A 22 -1.49 -11.55 15.15
CA PRO A 22 -0.83 -12.79 15.55
C PRO A 22 -1.44 -14.06 14.95
N GLN A 23 -2.71 -14.04 14.57
CA GLN A 23 -3.35 -15.14 13.85
C GLN A 23 -2.88 -15.16 12.40
N LEU A 24 -2.96 -14.03 11.70
CA LEU A 24 -2.47 -13.91 10.31
C LEU A 24 -0.98 -14.25 10.22
N HIS A 25 -0.16 -13.85 11.18
CA HIS A 25 1.27 -14.16 11.18
C HIS A 25 1.56 -15.66 11.37
N ARG A 26 0.72 -16.40 12.10
CA ARG A 26 0.93 -17.84 12.40
C ARG A 26 0.27 -18.76 11.38
N GLU A 27 -0.91 -18.40 10.91
CA GLU A 27 -1.79 -19.24 10.08
C GLU A 27 -1.86 -18.75 8.63
N GLY A 28 -1.43 -17.52 8.38
CA GLY A 28 -1.42 -16.91 7.04
C GLY A 28 -0.44 -17.56 6.09
N VAL A 29 -0.76 -17.44 4.80
CA VAL A 29 0.12 -17.78 3.69
C VAL A 29 1.09 -16.63 3.48
N LEU A 30 2.37 -16.89 3.75
CA LEU A 30 3.46 -15.97 3.49
C LEU A 30 3.88 -16.04 2.02
N VAL A 31 3.86 -14.92 1.32
CA VAL A 31 4.43 -14.75 -0.02
C VAL A 31 5.58 -13.75 0.05
N GLU A 32 6.74 -14.16 -0.46
CA GLU A 32 7.97 -13.37 -0.37
C GLU A 32 8.60 -13.19 -1.75
N ASN A 33 9.30 -12.08 -1.92
CA ASN A 33 10.12 -11.84 -3.09
C ASN A 33 11.41 -12.67 -3.02
N ASN A 34 11.35 -13.88 -3.58
CA ASN A 34 12.48 -14.83 -3.61
C ASN A 34 13.55 -14.47 -4.65
N ALA A 35 13.24 -13.58 -5.61
CA ALA A 35 14.14 -13.21 -6.70
C ALA A 35 15.17 -12.14 -6.29
N GLY A 36 15.02 -11.53 -5.11
CA GLY A 36 15.90 -10.48 -4.61
C GLY A 36 15.39 -9.08 -4.95
N ARG A 37 16.28 -8.16 -5.33
CA ARG A 37 15.89 -6.76 -5.62
C ARG A 37 14.93 -6.69 -6.81
N PRO A 38 13.95 -5.76 -6.80
CA PRO A 38 13.15 -5.46 -7.98
C PRO A 38 14.04 -5.20 -9.20
N ALA A 39 13.55 -5.58 -10.37
CA ALA A 39 14.20 -5.25 -11.63
C ALA A 39 14.24 -3.72 -11.83
N ARG A 40 15.05 -3.24 -12.78
CA ARG A 40 15.24 -1.80 -13.01
C ARG A 40 13.96 -1.06 -13.42
N ASP A 41 13.03 -1.77 -14.04
CA ASP A 41 11.70 -1.26 -14.40
C ASP A 41 10.73 -1.30 -13.21
N GLY A 42 11.15 -1.82 -12.06
CA GLY A 42 10.31 -1.99 -10.87
C GLY A 42 9.45 -3.25 -10.88
N SER A 43 9.65 -4.17 -11.85
CA SER A 43 9.01 -5.49 -11.83
C SER A 43 9.61 -6.40 -10.77
N PHE A 44 8.79 -7.26 -10.18
CA PHE A 44 9.21 -8.22 -9.16
C PHE A 44 8.21 -9.38 -9.04
N ALA A 45 8.59 -10.43 -8.32
CA ALA A 45 7.72 -11.57 -8.03
C ALA A 45 7.49 -11.70 -6.53
N LEU A 46 6.31 -12.19 -6.15
CA LEU A 46 5.94 -12.52 -4.77
C LEU A 46 5.41 -13.95 -4.76
N GLY A 47 6.24 -14.93 -4.40
CA GLY A 47 5.89 -16.35 -4.57
C GLY A 47 5.51 -16.65 -6.02
N GLY A 48 4.26 -17.09 -6.25
CA GLY A 48 3.73 -17.37 -7.59
C GLY A 48 3.10 -16.16 -8.31
N TYR A 49 3.08 -14.99 -7.68
CA TYR A 49 2.53 -13.76 -8.26
C TYR A 49 3.64 -12.97 -8.96
N ALA A 50 3.32 -12.36 -10.10
CA ALA A 50 4.26 -11.56 -10.87
C ALA A 50 3.73 -10.14 -11.11
N VAL A 51 4.49 -9.15 -10.66
CA VAL A 51 4.24 -7.73 -10.91
C VAL A 51 5.08 -7.29 -12.10
N THR A 52 4.43 -6.85 -13.17
CA THR A 52 5.04 -6.53 -14.46
C THR A 52 4.45 -5.25 -15.05
N LYS A 53 5.03 -4.76 -16.15
CA LYS A 53 4.61 -3.54 -16.86
C LYS A 53 4.41 -2.35 -15.93
N VAL A 54 5.35 -2.16 -15.01
CA VAL A 54 5.30 -1.07 -14.06
C VAL A 54 5.70 0.21 -14.78
N GLU A 55 4.73 1.10 -14.96
CA GLU A 55 4.89 2.42 -15.56
C GLU A 55 4.69 3.48 -14.49
N ARG A 56 5.56 4.50 -14.48
CA ARG A 56 5.45 5.65 -13.59
C ARG A 56 5.49 6.93 -14.42
N TRP A 57 4.66 7.88 -14.06
CA TRP A 57 4.65 9.19 -14.71
C TRP A 57 4.41 10.29 -13.68
N GLU A 58 4.95 11.48 -13.97
CA GLU A 58 4.57 12.68 -13.26
C GLU A 58 3.28 13.22 -13.87
N GLN A 59 2.33 13.61 -13.02
CA GLN A 59 1.12 14.28 -13.45
C GLN A 59 1.22 15.75 -13.06
N ALA A 60 0.76 16.65 -13.93
CA ALA A 60 0.59 18.04 -13.55
C ALA A 60 -0.41 18.11 -12.39
N ALA A 61 -0.08 18.85 -11.33
CA ALA A 61 -1.03 19.14 -10.27
C ALA A 61 -2.26 19.85 -10.87
N VAL A 62 -3.40 19.17 -10.91
CA VAL A 62 -4.65 19.76 -11.37
C VAL A 62 -5.32 20.42 -10.17
N PRO A 63 -5.72 21.71 -10.24
CA PRO A 63 -6.48 22.36 -9.17
C PRO A 63 -7.74 21.57 -8.85
N GLY A 64 -7.92 21.21 -7.57
CA GLY A 64 -9.05 20.39 -7.10
C GLY A 64 -8.87 18.87 -7.22
N ALA A 65 -7.69 18.38 -7.59
CA ALA A 65 -7.39 16.96 -7.50
C ALA A 65 -7.14 16.54 -6.04
N PHE A 66 -7.88 15.51 -5.61
CA PHE A 66 -7.90 14.76 -4.32
C PHE A 66 -7.65 15.52 -3.01
N LEU A 67 -6.52 16.21 -2.86
CA LEU A 67 -6.25 17.14 -1.77
C LEU A 67 -6.73 18.55 -2.20
N GLY A 68 -7.84 19.01 -1.61
CA GLY A 68 -8.48 20.29 -1.97
C GLY A 68 -7.52 21.48 -1.93
N ASP A 69 -7.49 22.28 -2.99
CA ASP A 69 -6.50 23.35 -3.19
C ASP A 69 -7.02 24.70 -2.66
N ASP A 70 -7.23 24.78 -1.34
CA ASP A 70 -7.87 25.96 -0.72
C ASP A 70 -6.88 27.09 -0.39
N ASN A 71 -5.55 26.89 -0.57
CA ASN A 71 -4.55 27.88 -0.19
C ASN A 71 -3.43 28.04 -1.24
N PRO A 72 -3.33 29.19 -1.94
CA PRO A 72 -2.33 29.44 -2.98
C PRO A 72 -0.89 29.65 -2.46
N ARG A 73 -0.64 29.45 -1.15
CA ARG A 73 0.69 29.58 -0.52
C ARG A 73 1.37 28.25 -0.19
N THR A 74 0.73 27.12 -0.45
CA THR A 74 1.34 25.79 -0.32
C THR A 74 2.32 25.55 -1.48
N ARG A 75 3.33 24.70 -1.24
CA ARG A 75 4.22 24.25 -2.32
C ARG A 75 3.43 23.45 -3.37
N PRO A 76 3.95 23.33 -4.61
CA PRO A 76 3.31 22.53 -5.64
C PRO A 76 3.09 21.10 -5.14
N THR A 77 1.84 20.64 -5.17
CA THR A 77 1.48 19.24 -4.98
C THR A 77 2.28 18.40 -5.97
N GLN A 78 3.09 17.47 -5.50
CA GLN A 78 3.65 16.45 -6.38
C GLN A 78 2.52 15.47 -6.68
N ALA A 79 2.23 15.25 -7.96
CA ALA A 79 1.28 14.23 -8.39
C ALA A 79 2.03 13.19 -9.22
N LEU A 80 1.87 11.93 -8.83
CA LEU A 80 2.58 10.80 -9.41
C LEU A 80 1.56 9.74 -9.78
N GLY A 81 1.66 9.24 -11.01
CA GLY A 81 0.88 8.12 -11.47
C GLY A 81 1.70 6.86 -11.54
N VAL A 82 1.04 5.74 -11.25
CA VAL A 82 1.61 4.39 -11.39
C VAL A 82 0.58 3.51 -12.08
N ARG A 83 1.05 2.70 -13.03
CA ARG A 83 0.27 1.62 -13.64
C ARG A 83 1.08 0.34 -13.58
N PHE A 84 0.42 -0.79 -13.32
CA PHE A 84 1.08 -2.08 -13.29
C PHE A 84 0.10 -3.21 -13.64
N GLU A 85 0.67 -4.38 -13.93
CA GLU A 85 -0.06 -5.63 -14.08
C GLU A 85 0.42 -6.65 -13.03
N LEU A 86 -0.51 -7.24 -12.29
CA LEU A 86 -0.27 -8.36 -11.39
C LEU A 86 -0.87 -9.62 -12.00
N SER A 87 -0.05 -10.61 -12.31
CA SER A 87 -0.52 -11.94 -12.73
C SER A 87 -0.60 -12.88 -11.53
N THR A 88 -1.69 -13.63 -11.42
CA THR A 88 -1.90 -14.63 -10.35
C THR A 88 -1.49 -16.03 -10.82
N PRO A 89 -1.17 -16.95 -9.88
CA PRO A 89 -0.93 -18.36 -10.20
C PRO A 89 -2.10 -19.04 -10.93
N GLU A 90 -3.32 -18.57 -10.70
CA GLU A 90 -4.55 -19.10 -11.26
C GLU A 90 -4.85 -18.59 -12.68
N GLY A 91 -4.00 -17.72 -13.24
CA GLY A 91 -4.12 -17.20 -14.61
C GLY A 91 -4.93 -15.90 -14.74
N GLU A 92 -5.48 -15.39 -13.64
CA GLU A 92 -6.12 -14.07 -13.60
C GLU A 92 -5.05 -12.97 -13.66
N ARG A 93 -5.40 -11.84 -14.29
CA ARG A 93 -4.53 -10.66 -14.33
C ARG A 93 -5.24 -9.44 -13.78
N TRP A 94 -4.63 -8.78 -12.82
CA TRP A 94 -5.10 -7.51 -12.28
C TRP A 94 -4.34 -6.35 -12.91
N ILE A 95 -5.07 -5.36 -13.42
CA ILE A 95 -4.50 -4.09 -13.87
C ILE A 95 -4.78 -3.07 -12.77
N GLY A 96 -3.72 -2.48 -12.21
CA GLY A 96 -3.83 -1.40 -11.24
C GLY A 96 -3.38 -0.08 -11.87
N GLU A 97 -4.17 0.96 -11.69
CA GLU A 97 -3.84 2.33 -12.08
C GLU A 97 -4.09 3.27 -10.91
N CYS A 98 -3.05 3.98 -10.49
CA CYS A 98 -3.02 4.78 -9.27
C CYS A 98 -2.55 6.19 -9.56
N LEU A 99 -3.15 7.14 -8.85
CA LEU A 99 -2.72 8.52 -8.78
C LEU A 99 -2.50 8.87 -7.30
N GLY A 100 -1.26 9.23 -6.99
CA GLY A 100 -0.85 9.69 -5.69
C GLY A 100 -0.55 11.18 -5.71
N GLN A 101 -0.80 11.83 -4.60
CA GLN A 101 -0.48 13.23 -4.37
C GLN A 101 0.22 13.39 -3.03
N ARG A 102 1.20 14.29 -2.99
CA ARG A 102 1.89 14.69 -1.78
C ARG A 102 2.00 16.21 -1.75
N ARG A 103 1.65 16.79 -0.60
CA ARG A 103 1.60 18.24 -0.39
C ARG A 103 2.17 18.60 0.97
N GLN A 104 2.96 19.67 1.04
CA GLN A 104 3.36 20.23 2.32
C GLN A 104 2.19 20.98 2.97
N PRO A 105 1.96 20.83 4.28
CA PRO A 105 0.88 21.51 4.97
C PRO A 105 1.05 23.04 4.88
N PRO A 106 -0.04 23.82 4.96
CA PRO A 106 -0.02 25.27 4.76
C PRO A 106 0.67 26.06 5.89
N ASP A 107 1.13 25.41 6.96
CA ASP A 107 1.62 26.08 8.16
C ASP A 107 3.02 26.72 7.95
N HIS A 108 3.17 27.97 8.38
CA HIS A 108 4.27 28.86 7.99
C HIS A 108 5.52 28.77 8.88
N ASP A 109 5.64 27.75 9.73
CA ASP A 109 6.84 27.58 10.55
C ASP A 109 7.99 27.05 9.68
N LEU A 110 9.02 27.87 9.46
CA LEU A 110 10.20 27.51 8.67
C LEU A 110 10.94 26.28 9.23
N ALA A 111 10.74 25.95 10.52
CA ALA A 111 11.23 24.69 11.10
C ALA A 111 10.40 23.46 10.64
N ALA A 112 9.12 23.65 10.35
CA ALA A 112 8.22 22.61 9.83
C ALA A 112 8.35 22.41 8.31
N VAL A 113 8.80 23.42 7.56
CA VAL A 113 8.98 23.35 6.08
C VAL A 113 10.04 22.31 5.67
N ALA A 114 10.94 21.91 6.57
CA ALA A 114 11.93 20.87 6.36
C ALA A 114 11.48 19.47 6.81
N ASP A 115 10.32 19.36 7.47
CA ASP A 115 9.84 18.10 8.03
C ASP A 115 8.87 17.40 7.07
N GLU A 116 9.46 16.62 6.17
CA GLU A 116 8.74 15.72 5.24
C GLU A 116 7.77 14.75 5.94
N LEU A 117 7.92 14.57 7.25
CA LEU A 117 7.04 13.71 8.06
C LEU A 117 5.65 14.30 8.28
N ARG A 118 5.40 15.57 7.92
CA ARG A 118 4.10 16.24 8.11
C ARG A 118 3.37 16.48 6.80
N ASP A 119 3.87 15.91 5.71
CA ASP A 119 3.24 16.07 4.40
C ASP A 119 1.89 15.35 4.37
N GLU A 120 0.91 16.03 3.78
CA GLU A 120 -0.37 15.44 3.46
C GLU A 120 -0.23 14.61 2.19
N VAL A 121 -0.79 13.41 2.21
CA VAL A 121 -0.78 12.49 1.09
C VAL A 121 -2.20 12.06 0.76
N ALA A 122 -2.44 11.80 -0.53
CA ALA A 122 -3.64 11.13 -1.00
C ALA A 122 -3.27 10.13 -2.09
N LEU A 123 -4.04 9.06 -2.17
CA LEU A 123 -3.93 8.00 -3.15
C LEU A 123 -5.32 7.62 -3.60
N ARG A 124 -5.51 7.57 -4.92
CA ARG A 124 -6.64 6.86 -5.51
C ARG A 124 -6.14 5.85 -6.51
N CYS A 125 -6.65 4.63 -6.43
CA CYS A 125 -6.35 3.59 -7.39
C CYS A 125 -7.64 2.96 -7.93
N SER A 126 -7.60 2.56 -9.19
CA SER A 126 -8.57 1.63 -9.77
C SER A 126 -7.90 0.29 -10.06
N TYR A 127 -8.63 -0.79 -9.81
CA TYR A 127 -8.18 -2.16 -10.13
C TYR A 127 -9.25 -2.87 -10.93
N ILE A 128 -8.83 -3.49 -12.03
CA ILE A 128 -9.73 -4.27 -12.90
C ILE A 128 -9.11 -5.66 -13.08
N ALA A 129 -9.88 -6.68 -12.74
CA ALA A 129 -9.54 -8.06 -13.05
C ALA A 129 -9.78 -8.33 -14.54
N GLN A 130 -8.83 -8.98 -15.20
CA GLN A 130 -8.95 -9.50 -16.55
C GLN A 130 -8.95 -11.03 -16.48
N THR A 131 -10.05 -11.59 -16.94
CA THR A 131 -10.31 -13.03 -17.00
C THR A 131 -10.62 -13.42 -18.44
N ASP A 132 -10.69 -14.73 -18.72
CA ASP A 132 -11.10 -15.23 -20.03
C ASP A 132 -12.55 -14.84 -20.40
N GLU A 133 -13.39 -14.53 -19.42
CA GLU A 133 -14.78 -14.09 -19.60
C GLU A 133 -14.90 -12.58 -19.90
N GLY A 134 -13.79 -11.84 -19.77
CA GLY A 134 -13.73 -10.40 -19.98
C GLY A 134 -13.25 -9.62 -18.75
N PRO A 135 -13.29 -8.28 -18.82
CA PRO A 135 -12.97 -7.43 -17.67
C PRO A 135 -14.06 -7.54 -16.60
N GLY A 136 -13.64 -7.73 -15.35
CA GLY A 136 -14.52 -7.68 -14.19
C GLY A 136 -14.86 -6.24 -13.78
N ASP A 137 -15.68 -6.12 -12.74
CA ASP A 137 -16.03 -4.81 -12.18
C ASP A 137 -14.81 -4.10 -11.56
N PRO A 138 -14.70 -2.77 -11.72
CA PRO A 138 -13.61 -2.02 -11.13
C PRO A 138 -13.73 -1.95 -9.61
N TRP A 139 -12.58 -1.98 -8.95
CA TRP A 139 -12.43 -1.68 -7.53
C TRP A 139 -11.72 -0.34 -7.37
N LEU A 140 -12.18 0.50 -6.45
CA LEU A 140 -11.57 1.78 -6.12
C LEU A 140 -10.99 1.75 -4.72
N LEU A 141 -9.70 2.04 -4.63
CA LEU A 141 -9.03 2.39 -3.37
C LEU A 141 -8.98 3.90 -3.26
N SER A 142 -9.33 4.43 -2.09
CA SER A 142 -9.06 5.80 -1.68
C SER A 142 -8.36 5.80 -0.32
N LEU A 143 -7.27 6.55 -0.19
CA LEU A 143 -6.52 6.71 1.05
C LEU A 143 -5.99 8.13 1.12
N ASP A 144 -6.13 8.80 2.25
CA ASP A 144 -5.61 10.15 2.46
C ASP A 144 -5.30 10.41 3.94
N GLY A 145 -4.42 11.38 4.21
CA GLY A 145 -4.05 11.77 5.57
C GLY A 145 -2.68 12.43 5.65
N ASP A 146 -2.19 12.62 6.87
CA ASP A 146 -0.87 13.20 7.18
C ASP A 146 0.14 12.07 7.46
N LEU A 147 1.35 12.15 6.90
CA LEU A 147 2.45 11.21 7.18
C LEU A 147 2.91 11.22 8.64
N ALA A 148 2.49 12.22 9.43
CA ALA A 148 2.69 12.28 10.87
C ALA A 148 1.80 11.25 11.60
N ASP A 149 0.83 10.68 10.90
CA ASP A 149 -0.13 9.69 11.39
C ASP A 149 -0.12 8.37 10.62
N ASN A 150 -0.84 7.38 11.15
CA ASN A 150 -1.17 6.19 10.35
C ASN A 150 -2.30 6.56 9.39
N LEU A 151 -2.25 6.05 8.17
CA LEU A 151 -3.23 6.39 7.15
C LEU A 151 -4.33 5.34 7.10
N LEU A 152 -5.56 5.79 6.86
CA LEU A 152 -6.71 4.93 6.68
C LEU A 152 -7.35 5.22 5.33
N GLY A 153 -7.86 4.18 4.69
CA GLY A 153 -8.53 4.26 3.40
C GLY A 153 -9.64 3.23 3.28
N SER A 154 -10.39 3.34 2.19
CA SER A 154 -11.44 2.39 1.82
C SER A 154 -11.14 1.74 0.48
N LEU A 155 -11.55 0.48 0.34
CA LEU A 155 -11.55 -0.28 -0.89
C LEU A 155 -12.99 -0.72 -1.18
N GLU A 156 -13.51 -0.27 -2.32
CA GLU A 156 -14.92 -0.41 -2.69
C GLU A 156 -15.07 -0.95 -4.11
N ARG A 157 -16.01 -1.87 -4.31
CA ARG A 157 -16.39 -2.34 -5.65
C ARG A 157 -17.30 -1.31 -6.30
N GLN A 158 -17.07 -1.01 -7.57
CA GLN A 158 -17.93 -0.17 -8.39
C GLN A 158 -18.81 -1.07 -9.27
N GLY A 159 -20.13 -1.01 -9.13
CA GLY A 159 -21.06 -1.82 -9.94
C GLY A 159 -22.35 -2.19 -9.20
N GLU A 160 -23.19 -3.01 -9.85
CA GLU A 160 -24.40 -3.57 -9.22
C GLU A 160 -24.03 -4.72 -8.28
N GLY A 161 -24.30 -4.55 -6.99
CA GLY A 161 -23.98 -5.53 -5.94
C GLY A 161 -23.00 -4.93 -4.94
N GLU A 162 -23.53 -4.52 -3.79
CA GLU A 162 -22.77 -3.88 -2.72
C GLU A 162 -21.91 -4.94 -2.01
N ALA A 163 -20.64 -5.06 -2.41
CA ALA A 163 -19.65 -5.72 -1.57
C ALA A 163 -19.34 -4.78 -0.38
N PRO A 164 -19.25 -5.29 0.86
CA PRO A 164 -18.95 -4.44 2.00
C PRO A 164 -17.58 -3.77 1.79
N PRO A 165 -17.46 -2.47 2.09
CA PRO A 165 -16.18 -1.77 1.96
C PRO A 165 -15.14 -2.43 2.86
N GLN A 166 -13.94 -2.60 2.32
CA GLN A 166 -12.79 -3.05 3.09
C GLN A 166 -11.99 -1.83 3.54
N VAL A 167 -11.37 -1.95 4.73
CA VAL A 167 -10.53 -0.87 5.27
C VAL A 167 -9.07 -1.17 4.93
N VAL A 168 -8.38 -0.18 4.39
CA VAL A 168 -6.94 -0.22 4.17
C VAL A 168 -6.29 0.66 5.23
N GLU A 169 -5.23 0.17 5.87
CA GLU A 169 -4.46 0.92 6.85
C GLU A 169 -2.98 0.89 6.47
N VAL A 170 -2.32 2.03 6.50
CA VAL A 170 -0.85 2.13 6.40
C VAL A 170 -0.31 2.58 7.74
N VAL A 171 0.35 1.65 8.43
CA VAL A 171 0.99 1.88 9.72
C VAL A 171 2.38 2.43 9.46
N LEU A 172 2.56 3.71 9.83
CA LEU A 172 3.83 4.44 9.76
C LEU A 172 4.43 4.62 11.16
N TRP A 173 3.60 4.54 12.20
CA TRP A 173 3.98 4.82 13.58
C TRP A 173 3.47 3.73 14.52
N TYR A 174 4.25 3.46 15.57
CA TYR A 174 3.87 2.55 16.63
C TYR A 174 4.13 3.14 18.01
N GLN A 175 3.39 2.67 19.01
CA GLN A 175 3.56 3.07 20.40
C GLN A 175 4.40 2.05 21.15
N LEU A 176 5.46 2.52 21.82
CA LEU A 176 6.26 1.74 22.75
C LEU A 176 5.88 2.13 24.18
N LEU A 177 5.51 1.13 24.99
CA LEU A 177 5.21 1.28 26.43
C LEU A 177 4.16 2.39 26.74
N ASN A 178 3.19 2.61 25.84
CA ASN A 178 2.10 3.59 25.96
C ASN A 178 2.49 5.08 26.07
N PHE A 179 3.77 5.46 25.95
CA PHE A 179 4.19 6.87 26.09
C PHE A 179 5.08 7.38 24.95
N THR A 180 5.77 6.50 24.21
CA THR A 180 6.67 6.95 23.14
C THR A 180 6.15 6.48 21.78
N ARG A 181 5.72 7.43 20.95
CA ARG A 181 5.42 7.20 19.55
C ARG A 181 6.74 7.16 18.77
N ARG A 182 6.95 6.14 17.94
CA ARG A 182 8.14 6.01 17.08
C ARG A 182 7.72 5.69 15.66
N ARG A 183 8.43 6.25 14.68
CA ARG A 183 8.27 5.87 13.27
C ARG A 183 8.70 4.42 13.13
N LEU A 184 7.94 3.67 12.36
CA LEU A 184 8.31 2.32 11.98
C LEU A 184 9.52 2.39 11.03
N PRO A 185 10.58 1.62 11.29
CA PRO A 185 11.71 1.49 10.36
C PRO A 185 11.36 0.77 9.06
N ALA A 186 10.16 0.19 8.97
CA ALA A 186 9.60 -0.34 7.74
C ALA A 186 8.08 -0.19 7.81
N SER A 187 7.47 0.45 6.81
CA SER A 187 6.03 0.72 6.82
C SER A 187 5.23 -0.55 6.57
N LEU A 188 4.06 -0.66 7.20
CA LEU A 188 3.21 -1.85 7.12
C LEU A 188 1.84 -1.46 6.57
N ALA A 189 1.44 -2.06 5.45
CA ALA A 189 0.08 -1.96 4.94
C ALA A 189 -0.75 -3.15 5.42
N LEU A 190 -1.99 -2.90 5.84
CA LEU A 190 -2.97 -3.87 6.30
C LEU A 190 -4.24 -3.71 5.50
N LEU A 191 -4.81 -4.82 5.05
CA LEU A 191 -6.16 -4.89 4.49
C LEU A 191 -7.05 -5.61 5.48
N ARG A 192 -8.06 -4.90 5.99
CA ARG A 192 -9.01 -5.42 6.97
C ARG A 192 -10.30 -5.80 6.27
N ALA A 193 -10.70 -7.05 6.46
CA ALA A 193 -12.01 -7.52 6.03
C ALA A 193 -13.06 -7.08 7.06
N THR A 194 -14.07 -6.38 6.58
CA THR A 194 -15.25 -6.04 7.36
C THR A 194 -16.21 -7.24 7.29
N ASP A 195 -16.12 -8.16 8.26
CA ASP A 195 -17.17 -9.17 8.43
C ASP A 195 -18.33 -8.52 9.21
N SER A 196 -19.51 -8.47 8.58
CA SER A 196 -20.74 -7.93 9.18
C SER A 196 -21.22 -8.71 10.41
N ARG A 197 -20.63 -9.88 10.69
CA ARG A 197 -20.92 -10.71 11.87
C ARG A 197 -19.88 -10.62 12.99
N ALA A 198 -18.75 -9.96 12.76
CA ALA A 198 -17.68 -9.87 13.75
C ALA A 198 -17.67 -8.48 14.42
N ASP A 199 -17.59 -8.46 15.75
CA ASP A 199 -17.44 -7.21 16.53
C ASP A 199 -16.11 -6.48 16.25
N ARG A 200 -15.16 -7.13 15.58
CA ARG A 200 -13.88 -6.54 15.19
C ARG A 200 -13.48 -6.95 13.78
N PRO A 201 -13.01 -6.00 12.95
CA PRO A 201 -12.50 -6.31 11.64
C PRO A 201 -11.24 -7.17 11.74
N THR A 202 -11.19 -8.25 10.98
CA THR A 202 -10.04 -9.17 10.92
C THR A 202 -9.07 -8.74 9.82
N THR A 203 -7.76 -8.88 10.06
CA THR A 203 -6.75 -8.57 9.05
C THR A 203 -6.72 -9.69 8.00
N ALA A 204 -7.19 -9.39 6.79
CA ALA A 204 -7.23 -10.35 5.68
C ALA A 204 -5.87 -10.47 4.98
N ALA A 205 -5.15 -9.36 4.89
CA ALA A 205 -3.83 -9.32 4.31
C ALA A 205 -2.95 -8.26 4.96
N ALA A 206 -1.64 -8.47 4.93
CA ALA A 206 -0.65 -7.52 5.41
C ALA A 206 0.57 -7.54 4.49
N MET A 207 1.23 -6.41 4.27
CA MET A 207 2.49 -6.31 3.52
C MET A 207 3.43 -5.30 4.15
N ILE A 208 4.69 -5.70 4.30
CA ILE A 208 5.76 -4.76 4.61
C ILE A 208 6.15 -4.07 3.30
N LEU A 209 6.05 -2.75 3.27
CA LEU A 209 6.24 -1.92 2.08
C LEU A 209 7.72 -1.67 1.74
N ASP A 210 8.64 -2.06 2.60
CA ASP A 210 10.08 -1.98 2.33
C ASP A 210 10.63 -3.27 1.74
N SER A 211 11.73 -3.17 0.99
CA SER A 211 12.40 -4.33 0.40
C SER A 211 13.24 -5.10 1.43
N PRO A 212 13.29 -6.45 1.38
CA PRO A 212 12.53 -7.31 0.47
C PRO A 212 11.05 -7.36 0.83
N GLU A 213 10.21 -7.39 -0.20
CA GLU A 213 8.77 -7.39 -0.05
C GLU A 213 8.28 -8.73 0.53
N ARG A 214 7.46 -8.64 1.58
CA ARG A 214 6.85 -9.79 2.26
C ARG A 214 5.39 -9.47 2.55
N ALA A 215 4.51 -10.39 2.18
CA ALA A 215 3.09 -10.25 2.44
C ALA A 215 2.52 -11.53 3.06
N TRP A 216 1.54 -11.35 3.94
CA TRP A 216 0.78 -12.41 4.60
C TRP A 216 -0.67 -12.31 4.15
N LEU A 217 -1.25 -13.43 3.78
CA LEU A 217 -2.62 -13.53 3.27
C LEU A 217 -3.36 -14.56 4.10
N THR A 218 -4.58 -14.26 4.56
CA THR A 218 -5.36 -15.25 5.30
C THR A 218 -5.73 -16.41 4.36
N PRO A 219 -5.60 -17.68 4.79
CA PRO A 219 -5.76 -18.83 3.90
C PRO A 219 -7.20 -18.97 3.35
N GLU A 220 -8.17 -18.36 4.01
CA GLU A 220 -9.59 -18.35 3.64
C GLU A 220 -9.88 -17.44 2.43
N LEU A 221 -8.94 -16.59 2.00
CA LEU A 221 -9.13 -15.77 0.81
C LEU A 221 -9.24 -16.67 -0.43
N GLY A 222 -10.35 -16.56 -1.15
CA GLY A 222 -10.48 -17.09 -2.50
C GLY A 222 -9.48 -16.44 -3.46
N ALA A 223 -9.18 -17.12 -4.57
CA ALA A 223 -8.16 -16.69 -5.53
C ALA A 223 -8.34 -15.24 -6.00
N HIS A 224 -9.55 -14.86 -6.38
CA HIS A 224 -9.89 -13.50 -6.83
C HIS A 224 -9.60 -12.45 -5.75
N THR A 225 -10.12 -12.64 -4.53
CA THR A 225 -9.90 -11.69 -3.42
C THR A 225 -8.43 -11.63 -3.01
N ARG A 226 -7.70 -12.74 -3.12
CA ARG A 226 -6.26 -12.80 -2.87
C ARG A 226 -5.48 -11.98 -3.91
N GLY A 227 -5.83 -12.11 -5.19
CA GLY A 227 -5.29 -11.30 -6.28
C GLY A 227 -5.54 -9.81 -6.07
N LEU A 228 -6.79 -9.42 -5.75
CA LEU A 228 -7.15 -8.04 -5.41
C LEU A 228 -6.36 -7.51 -4.20
N SER A 229 -6.28 -8.29 -3.12
CA SER A 229 -5.57 -7.90 -1.90
C SER A 229 -4.10 -7.61 -2.19
N LEU A 230 -3.44 -8.47 -2.98
CA LEU A 230 -2.07 -8.25 -3.40
C LEU A 230 -1.94 -7.05 -4.35
N ALA A 231 -2.88 -6.84 -5.28
CA ALA A 231 -2.86 -5.67 -6.17
C ALA A 231 -2.91 -4.35 -5.36
N VAL A 232 -3.76 -4.29 -4.34
CA VAL A 232 -3.85 -3.16 -3.41
C VAL A 232 -2.53 -2.95 -2.67
N LEU A 233 -2.00 -3.99 -2.03
CA LEU A 233 -0.76 -3.88 -1.24
C LEU A 233 0.46 -3.53 -2.12
N VAL A 234 0.55 -4.12 -3.31
CA VAL A 234 1.59 -3.82 -4.31
C VAL A 234 1.49 -2.37 -4.78
N SER A 235 0.29 -1.83 -4.97
CA SER A 235 0.15 -0.44 -5.41
C SER A 235 0.69 0.56 -4.38
N LEU A 236 0.44 0.31 -3.09
CA LEU A 236 0.99 1.10 -1.98
C LEU A 236 2.52 1.01 -1.94
N ARG A 237 3.08 -0.15 -2.26
CA ARG A 237 4.54 -0.35 -2.39
C ARG A 237 5.13 0.40 -3.59
N LEU A 238 4.41 0.46 -4.71
CA LEU A 238 4.94 0.98 -5.97
C LEU A 238 4.91 2.51 -6.06
N ILE A 239 4.00 3.15 -5.32
CA ILE A 239 3.82 4.60 -5.34
C ILE A 239 4.66 5.29 -4.25
N PRO A 240 5.61 6.17 -4.62
CA PRO A 240 6.53 6.77 -3.66
C PRO A 240 5.88 8.00 -2.99
N LEU A 241 4.97 7.74 -2.06
CA LEU A 241 4.31 8.78 -1.26
C LEU A 241 5.06 9.11 0.04
N GLY A 242 6.26 8.55 0.25
CA GLY A 242 7.03 8.71 1.50
C GLY A 242 6.74 7.62 2.54
N PHE A 243 6.17 6.49 2.09
CA PHE A 243 5.98 5.30 2.91
C PHE A 243 7.29 4.52 3.07
N GLU A 244 8.14 4.59 2.06
CA GLU A 244 9.48 4.04 2.06
C GLU A 244 10.38 4.69 3.13
N SER A 245 11.31 3.90 3.68
CA SER A 245 12.25 4.33 4.72
C SER A 245 13.72 4.04 4.40
#